data_AF-A0A193DSM4-F1
#
_entry.id   AF-A0A193DSM4-F1
#
_cell.length_a   1.000
_cell.length_b   1.000
_cell.length_c   1.000
_cell.angle_alpha   90.00
_cell.angle_beta   90.00
_cell.angle_gamma   90.00
#
_symmetry.space_group_name_H-M   'P 1'
#
loop_
_entity.id
_entity.type
_entity.pdbx_description
1 polymer ?
#
loop_
_entity_poly.entity_id
_entity_poly.type
_entity_poly.pdbx_seq_one_letter_code
_entity_poly.pdbx_strand_id
1 'polypeptide(L)'
;MAALSPDGLDYNSFPLIALNYTTRHKLSLYLNPDAVTASNWTILAEEMGYNYLEIRNFVRFPDPTDSLLDDWQKKHSKATVGELLKLLQKIERDDILTDVTHLIDKDCQKYLRKTKDSSKSPPLQVETVDSSGGKCITTHDDPSGHLPELFDAFICYCAQDISFVQEMITKLEQTDHNLKLCVFDRDVLPGTCLWSITSELIENRCRKMVVVISDDYLDSNECDFQTKFALSLGPGARERRLIPVKYKPMKRQFPSILRFITVCDYTNPHIQGWFWDRLAKALKK
;
A
#
# COMPACT_ATOMS: atom_id res chain seq x y z
N MET A 1 -8.56 45.90 -19.24
CA MET A 1 -9.77 45.86 -18.40
C MET A 1 -9.87 44.46 -17.81
N ALA A 2 -10.06 44.34 -16.50
CA ALA A 2 -10.15 43.03 -15.84
C ALA A 2 -11.35 42.25 -16.41
N ALA A 3 -11.12 40.99 -16.80
CA ALA A 3 -12.17 40.07 -17.24
C ALA A 3 -13.03 39.71 -16.02
N LEU A 4 -14.00 40.58 -15.72
CA LEU A 4 -15.02 40.38 -14.70
C LEU A 4 -16.20 39.67 -15.35
N SER A 5 -16.65 38.57 -14.75
CA SER A 5 -17.90 37.92 -15.14
C SER A 5 -19.11 38.82 -14.80
N PRO A 6 -20.29 38.56 -15.39
CA PRO A 6 -21.54 39.20 -14.98
C PRO A 6 -21.86 39.00 -13.48
N ASP A 7 -21.30 37.97 -12.87
CA ASP A 7 -21.46 37.58 -11.46
C ASP A 7 -20.35 38.12 -10.53
N GLY A 8 -19.44 38.97 -11.03
CA GLY A 8 -18.36 39.56 -10.24
C GLY A 8 -17.24 38.58 -9.84
N LEU A 9 -17.09 37.45 -10.55
CA LEU A 9 -16.00 36.51 -10.34
C LEU A 9 -14.72 37.02 -11.01
N ASP A 10 -13.62 37.06 -10.27
CA ASP A 10 -12.29 37.33 -10.83
C ASP A 10 -11.67 36.04 -11.37
N TYR A 11 -11.80 35.82 -12.68
CA TYR A 11 -11.26 34.64 -13.35
C TYR A 11 -9.73 34.50 -13.24
N ASN A 12 -9.01 35.57 -12.92
CA ASN A 12 -7.55 35.51 -12.73
C ASN A 12 -7.15 34.80 -11.44
N SER A 13 -8.09 34.60 -10.50
CA SER A 13 -7.84 33.88 -9.25
C SER A 13 -7.92 32.34 -9.41
N PHE A 14 -8.39 31.85 -10.56
CA PHE A 14 -8.62 30.42 -10.79
C PHE A 14 -7.52 29.80 -11.66
N PRO A 15 -6.88 28.70 -11.21
CA PRO A 15 -5.97 27.93 -12.05
C PRO A 15 -6.74 27.15 -13.12
N LEU A 16 -6.07 26.80 -14.23
CA LEU A 16 -6.67 26.03 -15.34
C LEU A 16 -7.20 24.65 -14.95
N ILE A 17 -6.72 24.08 -13.84
CA ILE A 17 -7.24 22.82 -13.31
C ILE A 17 -8.68 22.95 -12.78
N ALA A 18 -9.18 24.18 -12.59
CA ALA A 18 -10.57 24.41 -12.26
C ALA A 18 -11.51 24.00 -13.41
N LEU A 19 -11.04 24.04 -14.66
CA LEU A 19 -11.81 23.65 -15.84
C LEU A 19 -11.92 22.13 -15.93
N ASN A 20 -13.16 21.63 -15.89
CA ASN A 20 -13.45 20.20 -15.97
C ASN A 20 -13.33 19.68 -17.41
N TYR A 21 -13.33 18.35 -17.55
CA TYR A 21 -13.30 17.66 -18.83
C TYR A 21 -14.32 18.21 -19.84
N THR A 22 -15.57 18.46 -19.43
CA THR A 22 -16.61 18.95 -20.33
C THR A 22 -16.25 20.29 -20.98
N THR A 23 -15.67 21.19 -20.20
CA THR A 23 -15.25 22.53 -20.66
C THR A 23 -14.04 22.43 -21.59
N ARG A 24 -13.03 21.63 -21.20
CA ARG A 24 -11.84 21.37 -22.02
C ARG A 24 -12.15 20.68 -23.34
N HIS A 25 -12.97 19.63 -23.29
CA HIS A 25 -13.45 18.94 -24.48
C HIS A 25 -14.22 19.87 -25.42
N LYS A 26 -15.05 20.78 -24.86
CA LYS A 26 -15.74 21.77 -25.69
C LYS A 26 -14.73 22.71 -26.35
N LEU A 27 -13.74 23.23 -25.63
CA LEU A 27 -12.65 24.04 -26.23
C LEU A 27 -11.93 23.29 -27.37
N SER A 28 -11.59 22.01 -27.14
CA SER A 28 -10.98 21.14 -28.15
C SER A 28 -11.83 21.01 -29.41
N LEU A 29 -13.15 20.87 -29.29
CA LEU A 29 -14.06 20.79 -30.44
C LEU A 29 -14.07 22.07 -31.29
N TYR A 30 -13.88 23.24 -30.70
CA TYR A 30 -13.83 24.51 -31.43
C TYR A 30 -12.46 24.86 -32.01
N LEU A 31 -11.37 24.40 -31.36
CA LEU A 31 -10.00 24.82 -31.66
C LEU A 31 -9.19 23.79 -32.44
N ASN A 32 -9.49 22.49 -32.31
CA ASN A 32 -8.78 21.43 -33.03
C ASN A 32 -9.08 21.36 -34.53
N PRO A 33 -10.32 21.61 -35.01
CA PRO A 33 -10.59 21.57 -36.45
C PRO A 33 -9.84 22.67 -37.21
N ASP A 34 -9.30 22.33 -38.38
CA ASP A 34 -8.72 23.30 -39.29
C ASP A 34 -9.84 24.05 -40.02
N ALA A 35 -10.18 25.22 -39.49
CA ALA A 35 -11.11 26.15 -40.13
C ALA A 35 -10.35 27.17 -40.99
N VAL A 36 -10.81 27.41 -42.21
CA VAL A 36 -10.17 28.36 -43.15
C VAL A 36 -10.22 29.81 -42.64
N THR A 37 -11.24 30.14 -41.85
CA THR A 37 -11.54 31.52 -41.43
C THR A 37 -11.47 31.74 -39.92
N ALA A 38 -11.26 30.68 -39.12
CA ALA A 38 -11.25 30.80 -37.67
C ALA A 38 -9.90 30.35 -37.11
N SER A 39 -9.39 31.12 -36.15
CA SER A 39 -8.14 30.83 -35.46
C SER A 39 -8.22 29.48 -34.74
N ASN A 40 -7.25 28.60 -35.00
CA ASN A 40 -7.16 27.27 -34.41
C ASN A 40 -6.24 27.25 -33.17
N TRP A 41 -6.07 26.07 -32.57
CA TRP A 41 -5.19 25.86 -31.43
C TRP A 41 -3.72 26.24 -31.69
N THR A 42 -3.25 26.24 -32.94
CA THR A 42 -1.86 26.64 -33.26
C THR A 42 -1.65 28.14 -33.06
N ILE A 43 -2.61 28.97 -33.45
CA ILE A 43 -2.54 30.42 -33.24
C ILE A 43 -2.66 30.72 -31.74
N LEU A 44 -3.52 29.98 -31.03
CA LEU A 44 -3.60 30.08 -29.58
C LEU A 44 -2.26 29.73 -28.90
N ALA A 45 -1.57 28.69 -29.38
CA ALA A 45 -0.26 28.29 -28.84
C ALA A 45 0.83 29.33 -29.09
N GLU A 46 0.86 29.96 -30.29
CA GLU A 46 1.78 31.06 -30.58
C GLU A 46 1.55 32.24 -29.63
N GLU A 47 0.29 32.60 -29.38
CA GLU A 47 -0.09 33.66 -28.44
C GLU A 47 0.21 33.30 -26.97
N MET A 48 0.21 32.01 -26.63
CA MET A 48 0.70 31.50 -25.34
C MET A 48 2.24 31.54 -25.22
N GLY A 49 2.96 31.86 -26.31
CA GLY A 49 4.42 31.97 -26.35
C GLY A 49 5.15 30.67 -26.71
N TYR A 50 4.45 29.69 -27.29
CA TYR A 50 5.08 28.47 -27.79
C TYR A 50 5.77 28.71 -29.13
N ASN A 51 6.95 28.11 -29.30
CA ASN A 51 7.68 28.19 -30.56
C ASN A 51 7.15 27.18 -31.59
N TYR A 52 7.53 27.36 -32.85
CA TYR A 52 7.09 26.51 -33.96
C TYR A 52 7.34 25.01 -33.74
N LEU A 53 8.50 24.63 -33.17
CA LEU A 53 8.83 23.22 -32.93
C LEU A 53 7.98 22.61 -31.82
N GLU A 54 7.68 23.37 -30.77
CA GLU A 54 6.77 22.97 -29.69
C GLU A 54 5.36 22.76 -30.23
N ILE A 55 4.86 23.69 -31.06
CA ILE A 55 3.54 23.59 -31.70
C ILE A 55 3.49 22.34 -32.59
N ARG A 56 4.50 22.13 -33.45
CA ARG A 56 4.60 20.93 -34.29
C ARG A 56 4.60 19.64 -33.48
N ASN A 57 5.20 19.65 -32.30
CA ASN A 57 5.24 18.50 -31.42
C ASN A 57 3.85 18.14 -30.86
N PHE A 58 2.95 19.11 -30.68
CA PHE A 58 1.59 18.84 -30.19
C PHE A 58 0.68 18.16 -31.22
N VAL A 59 0.98 18.29 -32.52
CA VAL A 59 0.22 17.65 -33.61
C VAL A 59 0.15 16.12 -33.48
N ARG A 60 1.13 15.51 -32.81
CA ARG A 60 1.17 14.05 -32.61
C ARG A 60 0.12 13.55 -31.62
N PHE A 61 -0.47 14.43 -30.80
CA PHE A 61 -1.45 14.05 -29.80
C PHE A 61 -2.86 13.97 -30.41
N PRO A 62 -3.70 13.04 -29.94
CA PRO A 62 -5.09 12.93 -30.40
C PRO A 62 -5.92 14.20 -30.15
N ASP A 63 -5.63 14.91 -29.06
CA ASP A 63 -6.22 16.21 -28.72
C ASP A 63 -5.11 17.23 -28.45
N PRO A 64 -4.71 18.02 -29.48
CA PRO A 64 -3.68 19.04 -29.34
C PRO A 64 -4.07 20.16 -28.37
N THR A 65 -5.33 20.60 -28.36
CA THR A 65 -5.81 21.68 -27.48
C THR A 65 -5.72 21.28 -26.00
N ASP A 66 -6.22 20.10 -25.63
CA ASP A 66 -6.16 19.64 -24.23
C ASP A 66 -4.71 19.44 -23.77
N SER A 67 -3.87 18.85 -24.63
CA SER A 67 -2.44 18.65 -24.36
C SER A 67 -1.69 19.97 -24.19
N LEU A 68 -2.03 20.98 -24.99
CA LEU A 68 -1.48 22.33 -24.89
C LEU A 68 -1.86 23.00 -23.55
N LEU A 69 -3.13 22.91 -23.15
CA LEU A 69 -3.60 23.50 -21.88
C LEU A 69 -2.93 22.85 -20.66
N ASP A 70 -2.72 21.54 -20.70
CA ASP A 70 -2.01 20.80 -19.65
C ASP A 70 -0.53 21.18 -19.54
N ASP A 71 0.14 21.38 -20.67
CA ASP A 71 1.53 21.82 -20.69
C ASP A 71 1.67 23.28 -20.24
N TRP A 72 0.75 24.14 -20.69
CA TRP A 72 0.75 25.57 -20.37
C TRP A 72 0.62 25.81 -18.86
N GLN A 73 -0.24 25.03 -18.19
CA GLN A 73 -0.37 25.08 -16.73
C GLN A 73 0.93 24.70 -16.00
N LYS A 74 1.70 23.75 -16.53
CA LYS A 74 2.96 23.29 -15.92
C LYS A 74 4.10 24.28 -16.13
N LYS A 75 4.14 24.91 -17.31
CA LYS A 75 5.24 25.79 -17.75
C LYS A 75 5.11 27.22 -17.21
N HIS A 76 3.88 27.72 -17.04
CA HIS A 76 3.64 29.11 -16.66
C HIS A 76 2.84 29.23 -15.34
N SER A 77 3.45 29.84 -14.33
CA SER A 77 2.79 30.14 -13.04
C SER A 77 1.63 31.14 -13.15
N LYS A 78 1.49 31.83 -14.28
CA LYS A 78 0.40 32.78 -14.59
C LYS A 78 -0.73 32.17 -15.44
N ALA A 79 -0.71 30.86 -15.68
CA ALA A 79 -1.71 30.15 -16.47
C ALA A 79 -3.04 30.04 -15.69
N THR A 80 -3.87 31.08 -15.81
CA THR A 80 -5.17 31.20 -15.13
C THR A 80 -6.30 31.14 -16.15
N VAL A 81 -7.51 30.83 -15.68
CA VAL A 81 -8.71 30.86 -16.51
C VAL A 81 -8.93 32.24 -17.13
N GLY A 82 -8.68 33.30 -16.36
CA GLY A 82 -8.79 34.68 -16.85
C GLY A 82 -7.80 35.00 -17.97
N GLU A 83 -6.59 34.45 -17.93
CA GLU A 83 -5.61 34.65 -18.99
C GLU A 83 -5.98 33.87 -20.25
N LEU A 84 -6.52 32.65 -20.11
CA LEU A 84 -7.05 31.88 -21.23
C LEU A 84 -8.15 32.66 -21.97
N LEU A 85 -9.09 33.25 -21.23
CA LEU A 85 -10.18 34.03 -21.80
C LEU A 85 -9.67 35.26 -22.58
N LYS A 86 -8.64 35.94 -22.07
CA LYS A 86 -8.01 37.07 -22.79
C LYS A 86 -7.34 36.61 -24.08
N LEU A 87 -6.67 35.47 -24.06
CA LEU A 87 -6.04 34.90 -25.26
C LEU A 87 -7.09 34.51 -26.29
N LEU A 88 -8.21 33.89 -25.86
CA LEU A 88 -9.35 33.55 -26.73
C LEU A 88 -9.99 34.81 -27.36
N GLN A 89 -10.10 35.89 -26.59
CA GLN A 89 -10.56 37.18 -27.11
C GLN A 89 -9.56 37.77 -28.10
N LYS A 90 -8.25 37.64 -27.85
CA LYS A 90 -7.19 38.15 -28.73
C LYS A 90 -7.15 37.42 -30.08
N ILE A 91 -7.47 36.13 -30.11
CA ILE A 91 -7.57 35.35 -31.36
C ILE A 91 -8.93 35.50 -32.06
N GLU A 92 -9.78 36.43 -31.59
CA GLU A 92 -11.10 36.78 -32.14
C GLU A 92 -12.09 35.59 -32.17
N ARG A 93 -12.02 34.70 -31.17
CA ARG A 93 -12.93 33.54 -31.02
C ARG A 93 -14.08 33.83 -30.06
N ASP A 94 -14.87 34.85 -30.38
CA ASP A 94 -16.05 35.26 -29.59
C ASP A 94 -17.16 34.18 -29.56
N ASP A 95 -17.18 33.30 -30.57
CA ASP A 95 -18.04 32.12 -30.64
C ASP A 95 -17.79 31.17 -29.46
N ILE A 96 -16.52 30.89 -29.17
CA ILE A 96 -16.10 30.04 -28.06
C ILE A 96 -16.47 30.71 -26.73
N LEU A 97 -16.18 32.00 -26.59
CA LEU A 97 -16.46 32.75 -25.36
C LEU A 97 -17.96 32.67 -25.03
N THR A 98 -18.83 32.90 -26.00
CA THR A 98 -20.30 32.84 -25.79
C THR A 98 -20.74 31.45 -25.32
N ASP A 99 -20.21 30.39 -25.93
CA ASP A 99 -20.67 29.02 -25.70
C ASP A 99 -20.05 28.33 -24.48
N VAL A 100 -18.89 28.80 -24.02
CA VAL A 100 -18.10 28.17 -22.96
C VAL A 100 -18.15 28.96 -21.63
N THR A 101 -18.49 30.26 -21.65
CA THR A 101 -18.54 31.10 -20.43
C THR A 101 -19.39 30.49 -19.32
N HIS A 102 -20.62 30.03 -19.62
CA HIS A 102 -21.49 29.42 -18.59
C HIS A 102 -20.92 28.13 -17.99
N LEU A 103 -20.14 27.37 -18.75
CA LEU A 103 -19.47 26.16 -18.26
C LEU A 103 -18.28 26.53 -17.35
N ILE A 104 -17.52 27.54 -17.75
CA ILE A 104 -16.41 28.08 -16.96
C ILE A 104 -16.91 28.62 -15.62
N ASP A 105 -18.03 29.35 -15.61
CA ASP A 105 -18.63 29.86 -14.38
C ASP A 105 -19.00 28.74 -13.42
N LYS A 106 -19.66 27.71 -13.94
CA LYS A 106 -20.04 26.51 -13.16
C LYS A 106 -18.82 25.79 -12.60
N ASP A 107 -17.76 25.67 -13.40
CA ASP A 107 -16.51 25.02 -13.03
C ASP A 107 -15.75 25.82 -11.94
N CYS A 108 -15.64 27.14 -12.10
CA CYS A 108 -15.02 28.04 -11.11
C CYS A 108 -15.78 28.02 -9.78
N GLN A 109 -17.11 28.04 -9.81
CA GLN A 109 -17.95 27.93 -8.61
C GLN A 109 -17.76 26.57 -7.92
N LYS A 110 -17.70 25.48 -8.68
CA LYS A 110 -17.44 24.13 -8.13
C LYS A 110 -16.06 24.04 -7.49
N TYR A 111 -15.05 24.64 -8.12
CA TYR A 111 -13.70 24.72 -7.58
C TYR A 111 -13.68 25.48 -6.25
N LEU A 112 -14.32 26.66 -6.18
CA LEU A 112 -14.48 27.45 -4.94
C LEU A 112 -15.11 26.64 -3.81
N ARG A 113 -16.19 25.89 -4.08
CA ARG A 113 -16.85 25.04 -3.08
C ARG A 113 -15.89 23.95 -2.58
N LYS A 114 -15.19 23.27 -3.49
CA LYS A 114 -14.20 22.23 -3.15
C LYS A 114 -13.05 22.78 -2.29
N THR A 115 -12.56 23.98 -2.59
CA THR A 115 -11.48 24.63 -1.83
C THR A 115 -11.96 25.09 -0.45
N LYS A 116 -13.18 25.62 -0.35
CA LYS A 116 -13.80 25.99 0.94
C LYS A 116 -14.07 24.77 1.83
N ASP A 117 -14.56 23.67 1.26
CA ASP A 117 -14.79 22.43 2.01
C ASP A 117 -13.47 21.76 2.44
N SER A 118 -12.42 21.81 1.60
CA SER A 118 -11.09 21.31 1.96
C SER A 118 -10.43 22.07 3.11
N SER A 119 -10.81 23.35 3.35
CA SER A 119 -10.34 24.13 4.49
C SER A 119 -11.04 23.80 5.82
N LYS A 120 -12.20 23.13 5.77
CA LYS A 120 -12.93 22.67 6.98
C LYS A 120 -12.58 21.23 7.37
N SER A 121 -12.05 20.47 6.44
CA SER A 121 -11.51 19.13 6.67
C SER A 121 -10.56 18.83 5.53
N PRO A 122 -9.23 18.70 5.76
CA PRO A 122 -8.36 18.12 4.74
C PRO A 122 -8.95 16.75 4.35
N PRO A 123 -8.72 16.25 3.11
CA PRO A 123 -9.05 14.86 2.83
C PRO A 123 -8.44 14.03 3.95
N LEU A 124 -9.25 13.19 4.60
CA LEU A 124 -8.82 12.16 5.54
C LEU A 124 -8.04 11.09 4.75
N GLN A 125 -6.99 11.50 4.07
CA GLN A 125 -6.00 10.59 3.56
C GLN A 125 -5.03 10.40 4.70
N VAL A 126 -5.34 9.40 5.52
CA VAL A 126 -4.39 8.85 6.48
C VAL A 126 -3.14 8.50 5.68
N GLU A 127 -1.96 8.91 6.17
CA GLU A 127 -0.68 8.73 5.45
C GLU A 127 -0.40 7.28 5.06
N THR A 128 -1.11 6.32 5.66
CA THR A 128 -1.09 4.92 5.29
C THR A 128 -2.49 4.40 4.97
N VAL A 129 -2.65 3.82 3.78
CA VAL A 129 -3.75 2.89 3.48
C VAL A 129 -3.30 1.51 3.98
N ASP A 130 -3.05 1.38 5.26
CA ASP A 130 -2.78 0.05 5.79
C ASP A 130 -4.10 -0.70 5.85
N SER A 131 -4.19 -1.84 5.14
CA SER A 131 -5.30 -2.80 5.35
C SER A 131 -5.29 -3.44 6.75
N SER A 132 -4.55 -2.86 7.71
CA SER A 132 -4.40 -3.29 9.10
C SER A 132 -5.22 -2.44 10.07
N GLY A 133 -6.31 -1.83 9.61
CA GLY A 133 -7.33 -1.22 10.46
C GLY A 133 -8.01 -2.28 11.33
N GLY A 134 -7.43 -2.55 12.50
CA GLY A 134 -7.83 -3.58 13.46
C GLY A 134 -6.85 -4.76 13.43
N LYS A 135 -5.82 -4.73 14.28
CA LYS A 135 -4.83 -5.82 14.43
C LYS A 135 -5.38 -7.03 15.20
N CYS A 136 -6.66 -7.36 15.05
CA CYS A 136 -7.23 -8.58 15.62
C CYS A 136 -6.84 -9.73 14.69
N ILE A 137 -5.62 -10.23 14.85
CA ILE A 137 -5.08 -11.36 14.10
C ILE A 137 -5.31 -12.67 14.85
N THR A 138 -5.43 -12.61 16.18
CA THR A 138 -5.74 -13.78 17.02
C THR A 138 -7.13 -13.73 17.61
N THR A 139 -7.64 -14.90 17.99
CA THR A 139 -8.95 -15.08 18.65
C THR A 139 -9.08 -14.38 20.01
N HIS A 140 -7.96 -14.02 20.63
CA HIS A 140 -7.91 -13.39 21.94
C HIS A 140 -7.42 -11.93 21.91
N ASP A 141 -7.21 -11.34 20.72
CA ASP A 141 -6.93 -9.91 20.60
C ASP A 141 -8.13 -9.09 21.12
N ASP A 142 -7.86 -7.99 21.85
CA ASP A 142 -8.88 -7.08 22.36
C ASP A 142 -9.69 -6.50 21.18
N PRO A 143 -11.03 -6.59 21.16
CA PRO A 143 -11.88 -6.00 20.11
C PRO A 143 -11.67 -4.48 19.94
N SER A 144 -11.10 -3.82 20.95
CA SER A 144 -10.74 -2.40 20.92
C SER A 144 -9.37 -2.12 20.31
N GLY A 145 -8.54 -3.15 20.07
CA GLY A 145 -7.23 -3.06 19.41
C GLY A 145 -6.11 -2.35 20.18
N HIS A 146 -6.30 -2.05 21.48
CA HIS A 146 -5.37 -1.23 22.26
C HIS A 146 -4.10 -1.99 22.70
N LEU A 147 -4.19 -3.31 22.89
CA LEU A 147 -3.06 -4.14 23.30
C LEU A 147 -2.99 -5.41 22.46
N PRO A 148 -1.94 -5.58 21.63
CA PRO A 148 -1.75 -6.80 20.87
C PRO A 148 -1.46 -7.96 21.84
N GLU A 149 -2.10 -9.10 21.61
CA GLU A 149 -1.75 -10.33 22.30
C GLU A 149 -0.32 -10.76 21.94
N LEU A 150 0.50 -11.02 22.96
CA LEU A 150 1.88 -11.51 22.84
C LEU A 150 1.98 -12.97 23.26
N PHE A 151 2.90 -13.69 22.63
CA PHE A 151 3.16 -15.11 22.84
C PHE A 151 4.64 -15.36 23.14
N ASP A 152 4.93 -16.40 23.91
CA ASP A 152 6.30 -16.83 24.18
C ASP A 152 6.94 -17.42 22.92
N ALA A 153 6.17 -18.23 22.18
CA ALA A 153 6.66 -18.83 20.96
C ALA A 153 5.58 -19.12 19.91
N PHE A 154 5.95 -18.96 18.65
CA PHE A 154 5.19 -19.43 17.50
C PHE A 154 5.61 -20.86 17.13
N ILE A 155 4.65 -21.77 16.95
CA ILE A 155 4.93 -23.16 16.52
C ILE A 155 4.71 -23.27 15.01
N CYS A 156 5.80 -23.55 14.30
CA CYS A 156 5.80 -23.84 12.88
C CYS A 156 5.95 -25.34 12.66
N TYR A 157 4.95 -25.94 12.00
CA TYR A 157 4.86 -27.39 11.78
C TYR A 157 4.10 -27.67 10.48
N CYS A 158 4.25 -28.89 9.96
CA CYS A 158 3.45 -29.37 8.84
C CYS A 158 2.18 -30.05 9.36
N ALA A 159 1.07 -30.03 8.61
CA ALA A 159 -0.22 -30.57 9.07
C ALA A 159 -0.14 -32.04 9.56
N GLN A 160 0.75 -32.85 8.98
CA GLN A 160 0.99 -34.26 9.33
C GLN A 160 1.61 -34.42 10.73
N ASP A 161 2.26 -33.38 11.26
CA ASP A 161 2.95 -33.40 12.54
C ASP A 161 2.07 -32.85 13.69
N ILE A 162 0.79 -32.57 13.43
CA ILE A 162 -0.14 -31.96 14.38
C ILE A 162 -0.30 -32.77 15.68
N SER A 163 -0.21 -34.10 15.61
CA SER A 163 -0.33 -34.97 16.79
C SER A 163 0.78 -34.71 17.82
N PHE A 164 2.01 -34.51 17.35
CA PHE A 164 3.13 -34.16 18.21
C PHE A 164 3.00 -32.72 18.73
N VAL A 165 2.49 -31.81 17.92
CA VAL A 165 2.24 -30.42 18.33
C VAL A 165 1.18 -30.35 19.43
N GLN A 166 0.12 -31.15 19.35
CA GLN A 166 -0.88 -31.26 20.42
C GLN A 166 -0.29 -31.78 21.74
N GLU A 167 0.60 -32.78 21.68
CA GLU A 167 1.35 -33.24 22.85
C GLU A 167 2.24 -32.12 23.43
N MET A 168 2.94 -31.39 22.56
CA MET A 168 3.79 -30.25 22.94
C MET A 168 3.00 -29.16 23.65
N ILE A 169 1.85 -28.77 23.10
CA ILE A 169 0.95 -27.77 23.70
C ILE A 169 0.51 -28.24 25.08
N THR A 170 0.03 -29.49 25.19
CA THR A 170 -0.41 -30.08 26.46
C THR A 170 0.73 -30.06 27.49
N LYS A 171 1.94 -30.43 27.10
CA LYS A 171 3.09 -30.51 28.01
C LYS A 171 3.71 -29.17 28.36
N LEU A 172 3.54 -28.12 27.56
CA LEU A 172 4.16 -26.81 27.79
C LEU A 172 3.19 -25.76 28.34
N GLU A 173 1.90 -25.85 27.98
CA GLU A 173 0.86 -24.93 28.47
C GLU A 173 0.24 -25.41 29.79
N GLN A 174 0.00 -26.73 29.97
CA GLN A 174 -0.74 -27.26 31.13
C GLN A 174 0.13 -27.69 32.32
N THR A 175 1.45 -27.74 32.15
CA THR A 175 2.39 -28.08 33.22
C THR A 175 2.86 -26.83 33.96
N ASP A 176 3.77 -26.99 34.94
CA ASP A 176 4.39 -25.90 35.71
C ASP A 176 5.14 -24.84 34.87
N HIS A 177 5.17 -25.00 33.55
CA HIS A 177 5.81 -24.07 32.64
C HIS A 177 4.93 -22.84 32.31
N ASN A 178 3.59 -22.94 32.31
CA ASN A 178 2.67 -21.82 32.01
C ASN A 178 3.10 -20.96 30.80
N LEU A 179 3.54 -21.61 29.72
CA LEU A 179 3.94 -20.92 28.49
C LEU A 179 2.72 -20.59 27.64
N LYS A 180 2.80 -19.50 26.90
CA LYS A 180 1.77 -19.10 25.94
C LYS A 180 2.26 -19.33 24.51
N LEU A 181 1.78 -20.38 23.87
CA LEU A 181 2.20 -20.78 22.53
C LEU A 181 1.18 -20.29 21.50
N CYS A 182 1.67 -19.85 20.34
CA CYS A 182 0.84 -19.47 19.20
C CYS A 182 0.89 -20.58 18.15
N VAL A 183 -0.26 -21.11 17.78
CA VAL A 183 -0.44 -22.15 16.77
C VAL A 183 -1.34 -21.58 15.68
N PHE A 184 -0.85 -21.61 14.44
CA PHE A 184 -1.53 -20.99 13.31
C PHE A 184 -3.00 -21.47 13.18
N ASP A 185 -3.23 -22.78 13.17
CA ASP A 185 -4.58 -23.35 12.98
C ASP A 185 -5.55 -23.15 14.16
N ARG A 186 -5.04 -22.77 15.35
CA ARG A 186 -5.84 -22.60 16.58
C ARG A 186 -6.14 -21.13 16.87
N ASP A 187 -5.09 -20.31 16.81
CA ASP A 187 -5.10 -18.98 17.40
C ASP A 187 -5.35 -17.89 16.35
N VAL A 188 -5.07 -18.15 15.07
CA VAL A 188 -5.20 -17.15 13.99
C VAL A 188 -6.61 -17.12 13.43
N LEU A 189 -7.15 -15.91 13.26
CA LEU A 189 -8.47 -15.71 12.65
C LEU A 189 -8.41 -15.88 11.12
N PRO A 190 -9.34 -16.64 10.50
CA PRO A 190 -9.41 -16.79 9.06
C PRO A 190 -9.89 -15.50 8.38
N GLY A 191 -9.46 -15.27 7.12
CA GLY A 191 -9.89 -14.14 6.29
C GLY A 191 -8.84 -13.06 6.07
N THR A 192 -7.73 -13.11 6.79
CA THR A 192 -6.56 -12.23 6.62
C THR A 192 -5.46 -12.88 5.77
N CYS A 193 -4.61 -12.06 5.14
CA CYS A 193 -3.51 -12.55 4.31
C CYS A 193 -2.50 -13.37 5.14
N LEU A 194 -2.35 -14.66 4.81
CA LEU A 194 -1.48 -15.62 5.50
C LEU A 194 -0.07 -15.05 5.75
N TRP A 195 0.56 -14.51 4.72
CA TRP A 195 1.93 -14.00 4.79
C TRP A 195 2.07 -12.79 5.70
N SER A 196 1.09 -11.88 5.67
CA SER A 196 1.09 -10.68 6.52
C SER A 196 0.93 -11.04 7.99
N ILE A 197 0.00 -11.95 8.32
CA ILE A 197 -0.20 -12.42 9.70
C ILE A 197 1.06 -13.14 10.18
N THR A 198 1.58 -14.06 9.38
CA THR A 198 2.72 -14.86 9.77
C THR A 198 3.96 -14.01 10.00
N SER A 199 4.14 -12.96 9.20
CA SER A 199 5.21 -11.98 9.40
C SER A 199 5.02 -11.20 10.71
N GLU A 200 3.82 -10.68 10.97
CA GLU A 200 3.48 -9.97 12.23
C GLU A 200 3.66 -10.89 13.46
N LEU A 201 3.26 -12.16 13.37
CA LEU A 201 3.41 -13.14 14.44
C LEU A 201 4.89 -13.39 14.76
N ILE A 202 5.71 -13.65 13.74
CA ILE A 202 7.13 -13.97 13.91
C ILE A 202 7.94 -12.73 14.35
N GLU A 203 7.60 -11.55 13.82
CA GLU A 203 8.37 -10.33 14.06
C GLU A 203 7.97 -9.62 15.36
N ASN A 204 6.67 -9.45 15.59
CA ASN A 204 6.15 -8.51 16.58
C ASN A 204 5.39 -9.18 17.75
N ARG A 205 4.77 -10.35 17.55
CA ARG A 205 3.94 -10.99 18.58
C ARG A 205 4.63 -12.10 19.35
N CYS A 206 5.57 -12.81 18.73
CA CYS A 206 6.22 -13.98 19.31
C CYS A 206 7.70 -13.73 19.57
N ARG A 207 8.19 -14.12 20.76
CA ARG A 207 9.61 -13.94 21.13
C ARG A 207 10.51 -14.98 20.47
N LYS A 208 10.00 -16.21 20.35
CA LYS A 208 10.70 -17.35 19.75
C LYS A 208 9.85 -18.00 18.67
N MET A 209 10.49 -18.81 17.85
CA MET A 209 9.83 -19.67 16.88
C MET A 209 10.35 -21.09 17.07
N VAL A 210 9.45 -22.01 17.37
CA VAL A 210 9.73 -23.46 17.42
C VAL A 210 9.43 -24.03 16.04
N VAL A 211 10.41 -24.72 15.47
CA VAL A 211 10.28 -25.34 14.15
C VAL A 211 10.29 -26.85 14.31
N VAL A 212 9.15 -27.50 14.07
CA VAL A 212 9.00 -28.96 14.14
C VAL A 212 9.42 -29.56 12.81
N ILE A 213 10.62 -30.14 12.79
CA ILE A 213 11.24 -30.65 11.55
C ILE A 213 10.88 -32.12 11.36
N SER A 214 10.33 -32.40 10.19
CA SER A 214 10.00 -33.71 9.65
C SER A 214 10.37 -33.78 8.17
N ASP A 215 10.32 -34.97 7.55
CA ASP A 215 10.48 -35.07 6.10
C ASP A 215 9.38 -34.27 5.36
N ASP A 216 8.15 -34.28 5.87
CA ASP A 216 7.00 -33.54 5.32
C ASP A 216 7.18 -32.01 5.45
N TYR A 217 7.74 -31.56 6.57
CA TYR A 217 8.08 -30.15 6.81
C TYR A 217 9.02 -29.60 5.74
N LEU A 218 9.96 -30.41 5.26
CA LEU A 218 10.91 -30.01 4.21
C LEU A 218 10.27 -29.86 2.82
N ASP A 219 9.08 -30.41 2.61
CA ASP A 219 8.33 -30.32 1.36
C ASP A 219 7.30 -29.18 1.36
N SER A 220 6.98 -28.59 2.52
CA SER A 220 6.03 -27.47 2.62
C SER A 220 6.69 -26.13 2.29
N ASN A 221 6.16 -25.45 1.27
CA ASN A 221 6.61 -24.11 0.86
C ASN A 221 6.31 -23.05 1.94
N GLU A 222 5.21 -23.21 2.66
CA GLU A 222 4.82 -22.35 3.77
C GLU A 222 5.85 -22.42 4.90
N CYS A 223 6.22 -23.64 5.29
CA CYS A 223 7.23 -23.90 6.31
C CYS A 223 8.61 -23.37 5.92
N ASP A 224 9.01 -23.56 4.66
CA ASP A 224 10.27 -23.04 4.11
C ASP A 224 10.31 -21.51 4.12
N PHE A 225 9.24 -20.85 3.70
CA PHE A 225 9.12 -19.40 3.79
C PHE A 225 9.24 -18.90 5.22
N GLN A 226 8.46 -19.48 6.15
CA GLN A 226 8.44 -19.07 7.56
C GLN A 226 9.83 -19.20 8.20
N THR A 227 10.52 -20.32 7.94
CA THR A 227 11.88 -20.55 8.43
C THR A 227 12.85 -19.51 7.87
N LYS A 228 12.83 -19.26 6.56
CA LYS A 228 13.71 -18.28 5.92
C LYS A 228 13.44 -16.86 6.41
N PHE A 229 12.17 -16.50 6.58
CA PHE A 229 11.76 -15.21 7.10
C PHE A 229 12.27 -15.01 8.55
N ALA A 230 12.04 -15.99 9.43
CA ALA A 230 12.52 -15.94 10.81
C ALA A 230 14.05 -15.82 10.91
N LEU A 231 14.79 -16.50 10.02
CA LEU A 231 16.25 -16.37 9.96
C LEU A 231 16.71 -15.00 9.46
N SER A 232 15.96 -14.38 8.54
CA SER A 232 16.26 -13.06 8.01
C SER A 232 16.08 -11.93 9.03
N LEU A 233 15.21 -12.12 10.02
CA LEU A 233 15.00 -11.16 11.12
C LEU A 233 16.13 -11.15 12.15
N GLY A 234 16.99 -12.17 12.17
CA GLY A 234 18.10 -12.30 13.11
C GLY A 234 19.43 -12.63 12.44
N PRO A 235 19.98 -11.75 11.56
CA PRO A 235 21.27 -11.98 10.96
C PRO A 235 22.36 -11.85 12.04
N GLY A 236 23.02 -12.98 12.33
CA GLY A 236 24.21 -13.01 13.18
C GLY A 236 23.97 -13.37 14.64
N ALA A 237 23.51 -14.60 14.91
CA ALA A 237 23.67 -15.41 16.15
C ALA A 237 23.41 -14.77 17.54
N ARG A 238 23.09 -13.47 17.65
CA ARG A 238 22.91 -12.73 18.89
C ARG A 238 21.54 -12.98 19.50
N GLU A 239 20.52 -13.15 18.66
CA GLU A 239 19.18 -13.52 19.10
C GLU A 239 18.82 -14.91 18.62
N ARG A 240 18.99 -15.90 19.49
CA ARG A 240 18.57 -17.29 19.27
C ARG A 240 17.04 -17.38 19.33
N ARG A 241 16.36 -16.85 18.30
CA ARG A 241 14.89 -16.85 18.21
C ARG A 241 14.34 -18.17 17.70
N LEU A 242 15.05 -18.85 16.81
CA LEU A 242 14.61 -20.10 16.20
C LEU A 242 15.11 -21.32 16.99
N ILE A 243 14.20 -22.24 17.33
CA ILE A 243 14.48 -23.50 18.05
C ILE A 243 13.99 -24.68 17.21
N PRO A 244 14.89 -25.38 16.51
CA PRO A 244 14.56 -26.59 15.77
C PRO A 244 14.24 -27.75 16.72
N VAL A 245 13.12 -28.43 16.50
CA VAL A 245 12.70 -29.63 17.22
C VAL A 245 12.60 -30.79 16.23
N LYS A 246 13.25 -31.90 16.56
CA LYS A 246 13.15 -33.15 15.79
C LYS A 246 12.48 -34.20 16.67
N TYR A 247 11.36 -34.75 16.22
CA TYR A 247 10.57 -35.68 17.03
C TYR A 247 10.46 -37.10 16.46
N LYS A 248 10.66 -37.25 15.16
CA LYS A 248 10.72 -38.54 14.46
C LYS A 248 12.03 -38.67 13.68
N PRO A 249 12.53 -39.88 13.44
CA PRO A 249 13.65 -40.08 12.52
C PRO A 249 13.28 -39.57 11.13
N MET A 250 14.24 -38.95 10.46
CA MET A 250 14.08 -38.39 9.11
C MET A 250 14.89 -39.20 8.13
N LYS A 251 14.36 -39.39 6.92
CA LYS A 251 15.09 -39.99 5.80
C LYS A 251 15.92 -38.95 5.07
N ARG A 252 15.46 -37.71 5.02
CA ARG A 252 16.15 -36.61 4.34
C ARG A 252 17.20 -35.97 5.23
N GLN A 253 18.13 -35.28 4.59
CA GLN A 253 19.16 -34.53 5.30
C GLN A 253 18.57 -33.31 6.01
N PHE A 254 19.12 -33.01 7.18
CA PHE A 254 18.72 -31.85 7.96
C PHE A 254 19.02 -30.55 7.19
N PRO A 255 18.12 -29.55 7.20
CA PRO A 255 18.31 -28.30 6.46
C PRO A 255 19.63 -27.62 6.80
N SER A 256 20.41 -27.40 5.75
CA SER A 256 21.75 -26.84 5.90
C SER A 256 21.73 -25.41 6.47
N ILE A 257 20.61 -24.71 6.33
CA ILE A 257 20.36 -23.37 6.88
C ILE A 257 20.22 -23.37 8.42
N LEU A 258 19.85 -24.52 9.01
CA LEU A 258 19.66 -24.68 10.46
C LEU A 258 20.85 -25.39 11.13
N ARG A 259 21.91 -25.74 10.37
CA ARG A 259 23.04 -26.56 10.87
C ARG A 259 23.80 -25.94 12.05
N PHE A 260 23.75 -24.62 12.18
CA PHE A 260 24.45 -23.87 13.22
C PHE A 260 23.57 -23.59 14.46
N ILE A 261 22.34 -24.09 14.46
CA ILE A 261 21.37 -23.90 15.54
C ILE A 261 21.27 -25.21 16.32
N THR A 262 21.27 -25.10 17.66
CA THR A 262 21.14 -26.28 18.53
C THR A 262 19.75 -26.88 18.38
N VAL A 263 19.70 -28.16 17.98
CA VAL A 263 18.46 -28.91 17.80
C VAL A 263 18.02 -29.56 19.11
N CYS A 264 16.73 -29.48 19.40
CA CYS A 264 16.07 -30.26 20.44
C CYS A 264 15.58 -31.60 19.86
N ASP A 265 16.32 -32.67 20.11
CA ASP A 265 16.01 -34.01 19.58
C ASP A 265 15.23 -34.84 20.60
N TYR A 266 13.94 -35.08 20.32
CA TYR A 266 13.04 -35.93 21.12
C TYR A 266 13.21 -37.43 20.78
N THR A 267 13.86 -37.77 19.66
CA THR A 267 14.12 -39.17 19.30
C THR A 267 15.21 -39.82 20.15
N ASN A 268 15.99 -39.03 20.87
CA ASN A 268 17.06 -39.52 21.73
C ASN A 268 16.50 -39.96 23.10
N PRO A 269 16.51 -41.27 23.43
CA PRO A 269 15.93 -41.78 24.67
C PRO A 269 16.58 -41.21 25.93
N HIS A 270 17.87 -40.84 25.87
CA HIS A 270 18.60 -40.29 27.00
C HIS A 270 18.17 -38.86 27.36
N ILE A 271 17.60 -38.11 26.40
CA ILE A 271 17.20 -36.71 26.56
C ILE A 271 15.68 -36.60 26.76
N GLN A 272 14.91 -37.62 26.35
CA GLN A 272 13.45 -37.62 26.35
C GLN A 272 12.84 -37.22 27.71
N GLY A 273 13.40 -37.69 28.83
CA GLY A 273 12.91 -37.35 30.17
C GLY A 273 13.07 -35.87 30.56
N TRP A 274 14.02 -35.15 29.95
CA TRP A 274 14.37 -33.76 30.25
C TRP A 274 14.01 -32.82 29.10
N PHE A 275 13.36 -33.38 28.06
CA PHE A 275 13.12 -32.71 26.80
C PHE A 275 12.20 -31.50 26.98
N TRP A 276 11.04 -31.72 27.61
CA TRP A 276 10.03 -30.68 27.84
C TRP A 276 10.58 -29.57 28.73
N ASP A 277 11.28 -29.91 29.82
CA ASP A 277 11.92 -28.92 30.71
C ASP A 277 12.97 -28.08 29.98
N ARG A 278 13.81 -28.71 29.15
CA ARG A 278 14.83 -28.01 28.34
C ARG A 278 14.18 -27.08 27.32
N LEU A 279 13.15 -27.56 26.63
CA LEU A 279 12.42 -26.78 25.64
C LEU A 279 11.74 -25.59 26.31
N ALA A 280 11.00 -25.81 27.39
CA ALA A 280 10.35 -24.76 28.16
C ALA A 280 11.34 -23.69 28.63
N LYS A 281 12.49 -24.10 29.19
CA LYS A 281 13.54 -23.19 29.63
C LYS A 281 14.16 -22.39 28.49
N ALA A 282 14.25 -22.98 27.29
CA ALA A 282 14.74 -22.27 26.11
C ALA A 282 13.75 -21.22 25.60
N LEU A 283 12.44 -21.48 25.73
CA LEU A 283 11.37 -20.55 25.32
C LEU A 283 11.25 -19.36 26.27
N LYS A 284 11.51 -19.55 27.57
CA LYS A 284 11.49 -18.46 28.59
C LYS A 284 12.70 -17.51 28.52
N LYS A 285 13.74 -17.86 27.77
CA LYS A 285 15.04 -17.15 27.77
C LYS A 285 15.13 -16.08 26.70
#